data_AF-A0A819J9D9-F1
#
_entry.id   AF-A0A819J9D9-F1
#
_cell.length_a   1.000
_cell.length_b   1.000
_cell.length_c   1.000
_cell.angle_alpha   90.00
_cell.angle_beta   90.00
_cell.angle_gamma   90.00
#
_symmetry.space_group_name_H-M   'P 1'
#
loop_
_entity.id
_entity.type
_entity.pdbx_description
1 polymer ?
#
loop_
_entity_poly.entity_id
_entity_poly.type
_entity_poly.pdbx_seq_one_letter_code
_entity_poly.pdbx_strand_id
1 'polypeptide(L)'
;MDRIKMDILGIGELKWTGNGHFTSGKPTNLTIIQIYAPTTEAEESIIENFYMELQQLLDNVPKKDTILIIGDWNAKVGETEVPGIVEKFELGKRNEAGDRLIEFCQDNHMVITNTCFKQPKRRLYTWTTPNGQHRDQIDYILCNRRWKSSIKSVKTRPGADCGTDHELLLACFRIKLKQHQKSTQTSKPDLQNIPYKYKVAVKKQIRRAQSDWQRTGRIMARNT
;
A
#
# COMPACT_ATOMS: atom_id res chain seq x y z
N MET A 1 -24.81 -5.46 -4.70
CA MET A 1 -23.46 -5.94 -5.07
C MET A 1 -22.68 -6.06 -3.80
N ASP A 2 -22.60 -7.29 -3.33
CA ASP A 2 -22.05 -7.64 -2.02
C ASP A 2 -20.55 -7.33 -1.99
N ARG A 3 -20.15 -6.55 -0.98
CA ARG A 3 -18.75 -6.28 -0.71
C ARG A 3 -18.21 -7.49 0.02
N ILE A 4 -17.33 -8.22 -0.64
CA ILE A 4 -16.57 -9.32 -0.06
C ILE A 4 -15.83 -8.77 1.16
N LYS A 5 -16.14 -9.33 2.33
CA LYS A 5 -15.41 -9.12 3.58
C LYS A 5 -14.14 -9.95 3.48
N MET A 6 -13.01 -9.30 3.20
CA MET A 6 -11.69 -9.94 3.28
C MET A 6 -11.16 -9.77 4.70
N ASP A 7 -11.07 -10.89 5.43
CA ASP A 7 -10.35 -10.98 6.69
C ASP A 7 -8.85 -11.09 6.37
N ILE A 8 -8.08 -10.05 6.70
CA ILE A 8 -6.62 -10.03 6.53
C ILE A 8 -6.01 -10.67 7.78
N LEU A 9 -5.43 -11.86 7.64
CA LEU A 9 -4.68 -12.55 8.69
C LEU A 9 -3.19 -12.62 8.33
N GLY A 10 -2.63 -11.45 8.03
CA GLY A 10 -1.24 -11.13 8.29
C GLY A 10 -1.28 -9.87 9.14
N ILE A 11 -0.60 -9.82 10.28
CA ILE A 11 -0.66 -8.66 11.20
C ILE A 11 0.00 -7.45 10.52
N GLY A 12 -0.75 -6.75 9.69
CA GLY A 12 -0.48 -5.41 9.20
C GLY A 12 -1.20 -4.42 10.10
N GLU A 13 -0.56 -3.98 11.18
CA GLU A 13 -1.12 -2.91 12.00
C GLU A 13 -1.04 -1.59 11.21
N LEU A 14 -2.12 -1.20 10.53
CA LEU A 14 -2.23 0.09 9.86
C LEU A 14 -2.51 1.19 10.90
N LYS A 15 -1.47 1.80 11.46
CA LYS A 15 -1.62 2.97 12.34
C LYS A 15 -1.82 4.25 11.53
N TRP A 16 -3.04 4.78 11.54
CA TRP A 16 -3.34 6.13 11.07
C TRP A 16 -3.05 7.15 12.18
N THR A 17 -2.18 8.12 11.91
CA THR A 17 -1.79 9.18 12.86
C THR A 17 -2.34 10.56 12.47
N GLY A 18 -3.26 10.63 11.49
CA GLY A 18 -3.86 11.88 11.03
C GLY A 18 -5.09 12.29 11.84
N ASN A 19 -5.49 13.56 11.76
CA ASN A 19 -6.83 14.02 12.10
C ASN A 19 -7.55 14.38 10.79
N GLY A 20 -8.77 13.89 10.56
CA GLY A 20 -9.61 14.29 9.42
C GLY A 20 -10.45 13.19 8.77
N HIS A 21 -11.57 13.58 8.15
CA HIS A 21 -12.44 12.72 7.33
C HIS A 21 -12.05 12.87 5.86
N PHE A 22 -11.75 11.77 5.18
CA PHE A 22 -11.34 11.75 3.77
C PHE A 22 -12.37 10.99 2.93
N THR A 23 -12.95 11.65 1.93
CA THR A 23 -13.61 10.99 0.79
C THR A 23 -12.93 11.51 -0.47
N SER A 24 -12.36 10.62 -1.28
CA SER A 24 -11.46 10.99 -2.36
C SER A 24 -12.20 11.50 -3.60
N GLY A 25 -11.68 12.54 -4.26
CA GLY A 25 -11.63 12.50 -5.73
C GLY A 25 -10.68 11.37 -6.17
N LYS A 26 -10.99 10.67 -7.28
CA LYS A 26 -10.39 9.40 -7.75
C LYS A 26 -9.37 8.77 -6.78
N PRO A 27 -9.77 7.80 -5.95
CA PRO A 27 -8.87 7.16 -4.99
C PRO A 27 -7.72 6.45 -5.73
N THR A 28 -6.51 6.54 -5.18
CA THR A 28 -5.44 5.60 -5.51
C THR A 28 -5.68 4.37 -4.65
N ASN A 29 -6.10 3.27 -5.26
CA ASN A 29 -6.31 2.02 -4.54
C ASN A 29 -4.95 1.38 -4.23
N LEU A 30 -4.90 0.66 -3.11
CA LEU A 30 -3.77 -0.20 -2.74
C LEU A 30 -4.25 -1.65 -2.83
N THR A 31 -3.58 -2.45 -3.65
CA THR A 31 -3.78 -3.89 -3.78
C THR A 31 -2.63 -4.59 -3.07
N ILE A 32 -2.97 -5.46 -2.12
CA ILE A 32 -2.00 -6.27 -1.39
C ILE A 32 -2.28 -7.72 -1.78
N ILE A 33 -1.25 -8.39 -2.31
CA ILE A 33 -1.28 -9.81 -2.65
C ILE A 33 -0.38 -10.52 -1.66
N GLN A 34 -0.91 -11.48 -0.92
CA GLN A 34 -0.12 -12.32 -0.04
C GLN A 34 0.17 -13.64 -0.75
N ILE A 35 1.43 -14.09 -0.68
CA ILE A 35 1.88 -15.32 -1.33
C ILE A 35 2.60 -16.23 -0.34
N TYR A 36 2.66 -17.51 -0.73
CA TYR A 36 3.58 -18.50 -0.19
C TYR A 36 4.09 -19.30 -1.40
N ALA A 37 5.30 -18.99 -1.87
CA ALA A 37 5.85 -19.63 -3.06
C ALA A 37 6.28 -21.07 -2.75
N PRO A 38 6.24 -21.98 -3.73
CA PRO A 38 6.78 -23.32 -3.57
C PRO A 38 8.26 -23.29 -3.16
N THR A 39 8.71 -24.31 -2.42
CA THR A 39 10.13 -24.46 -2.07
C THR A 39 10.96 -24.79 -3.32
N THR A 40 12.28 -24.61 -3.24
CA THR A 40 13.20 -24.96 -4.34
C THR A 40 13.25 -26.45 -4.67
N GLU A 41 12.65 -27.30 -3.84
CA GLU A 41 12.58 -28.75 -4.02
C GLU A 41 11.24 -29.19 -4.65
N ALA A 42 10.31 -28.26 -4.85
CA ALA A 42 9.04 -28.55 -5.49
C ALA A 42 9.22 -28.94 -6.97
N GLU A 43 8.27 -29.71 -7.51
CA GLU A 43 8.25 -30.04 -8.94
C GLU A 43 8.11 -28.77 -9.80
N GLU A 44 8.79 -28.73 -10.95
CA GLU A 44 8.76 -27.57 -11.85
C GLU A 44 7.33 -27.18 -12.24
N SER A 45 6.45 -28.15 -12.44
CA SER A 45 5.03 -27.93 -12.75
C SER A 45 4.30 -27.12 -11.67
N ILE A 46 4.65 -27.30 -10.39
CA ILE A 46 4.07 -26.57 -9.26
C ILE A 46 4.61 -25.13 -9.25
N ILE A 47 5.90 -24.96 -9.53
CA ILE A 47 6.55 -23.64 -9.61
C ILE A 47 5.96 -22.84 -10.78
N GLU A 48 5.87 -23.43 -11.97
CA GLU A 48 5.28 -22.82 -13.15
C GLU A 48 3.82 -22.41 -12.91
N ASN A 49 3.02 -23.31 -12.31
CA ASN A 49 1.62 -23.02 -12.01
C ASN A 49 1.48 -21.85 -11.02
N PHE A 50 2.35 -21.78 -10.00
CA PHE A 50 2.36 -20.66 -9.05
C PHE A 50 2.61 -19.32 -9.76
N TYR A 51 3.62 -19.22 -10.61
CA TYR A 51 3.92 -17.97 -11.33
C TYR A 51 2.83 -17.64 -12.36
N MET A 52 2.25 -18.64 -13.01
CA MET A 52 1.11 -18.45 -13.94
C MET A 52 -0.11 -17.86 -13.21
N GLU A 53 -0.51 -18.43 -12.08
CA GLU A 53 -1.65 -17.94 -11.28
C GLU A 53 -1.38 -16.52 -10.75
N LEU A 54 -0.16 -16.26 -10.26
CA LEU A 54 0.23 -14.94 -9.78
C LEU A 54 0.21 -13.90 -10.91
N GLN A 55 0.65 -14.26 -12.11
CA GLN A 55 0.57 -13.38 -13.28
C GLN A 55 -0.87 -13.09 -13.66
N GLN A 56 -1.74 -14.11 -13.73
CA GLN A 56 -3.16 -13.93 -14.01
C GLN A 56 -3.84 -13.01 -12.98
N LEU A 57 -3.48 -13.14 -11.70
CA LEU A 57 -3.97 -12.24 -10.66
C LEU A 57 -3.52 -10.80 -10.92
N LEU A 58 -2.25 -10.58 -11.23
CA LEU A 58 -1.69 -9.26 -11.52
C LEU A 58 -2.32 -8.61 -12.76
N ASP A 59 -2.57 -9.37 -13.82
CA ASP A 59 -3.17 -8.88 -15.06
C ASP A 59 -4.60 -8.35 -14.82
N ASN A 60 -5.29 -8.90 -13.83
CA ASN A 60 -6.62 -8.46 -13.40
C ASN A 60 -6.59 -7.23 -12.47
N VAL A 61 -5.42 -6.86 -11.92
CA VAL A 61 -5.30 -5.67 -11.08
C VAL A 61 -5.38 -4.39 -11.95
N PRO A 62 -6.20 -3.39 -11.58
CA PRO A 62 -6.24 -2.15 -12.32
C PRO A 62 -4.86 -1.47 -12.38
N LYS A 63 -4.37 -1.14 -13.58
CA LYS A 63 -3.03 -0.55 -13.81
C LYS A 63 -2.71 0.73 -13.01
N LYS A 64 -3.74 1.41 -12.49
CA LYS A 64 -3.60 2.62 -11.68
C LYS A 64 -3.31 2.34 -10.21
N ASP A 65 -3.55 1.11 -9.76
CA ASP A 65 -3.47 0.73 -8.37
C ASP A 65 -2.00 0.63 -7.94
N THR A 66 -1.74 0.93 -6.67
CA THR A 66 -0.47 0.60 -6.03
C THR A 66 -0.51 -0.86 -5.66
N ILE A 67 0.52 -1.63 -6.04
CA ILE A 67 0.57 -3.07 -5.79
C ILE A 67 1.70 -3.36 -4.81
N LEU A 68 1.37 -4.09 -3.74
CA LEU A 68 2.33 -4.72 -2.86
C LEU A 68 2.13 -6.23 -2.91
N ILE A 69 3.20 -6.99 -3.18
CA ILE A 69 3.18 -8.45 -3.04
C ILE A 69 4.02 -8.80 -1.84
N ILE A 70 3.45 -9.51 -0.88
CA ILE A 70 4.07 -9.78 0.42
C ILE A 70 4.06 -11.28 0.69
N GLY A 71 5.09 -11.77 1.36
CA GLY A 71 5.10 -13.13 1.89
C GLY A 71 6.41 -13.84 1.63
N ASP A 72 6.36 -15.16 1.81
CA ASP A 72 7.49 -16.06 1.65
C ASP A 72 7.63 -16.44 0.18
N TRP A 73 8.76 -16.06 -0.42
CA TRP A 73 9.07 -16.39 -1.81
C TRP A 73 9.94 -17.63 -1.94
N ASN A 74 10.41 -18.22 -0.84
CA ASN A 74 11.35 -19.35 -0.84
C ASN A 74 12.58 -19.11 -1.76
N ALA A 75 12.94 -17.84 -1.95
CA ALA A 75 13.94 -17.38 -2.92
C ALA A 75 15.04 -16.61 -2.20
N LYS A 76 16.28 -16.70 -2.71
CA LYS A 76 17.41 -15.90 -2.25
C LYS A 76 17.89 -15.10 -3.44
N VAL A 77 17.70 -13.78 -3.44
CA VAL A 77 18.07 -12.94 -4.61
C VAL A 77 19.53 -12.51 -4.61
N GLY A 78 20.20 -12.62 -3.47
CA GLY A 78 21.64 -12.43 -3.33
C GLY A 78 22.13 -10.98 -3.50
N GLU A 79 23.42 -10.78 -3.24
CA GLU A 79 24.06 -9.44 -3.18
C GLU A 79 24.27 -8.77 -4.54
N THR A 80 24.03 -9.48 -5.65
CA THR A 80 24.22 -8.94 -7.00
C THR A 80 23.12 -7.94 -7.35
N GLU A 81 23.47 -6.66 -7.45
CA GLU A 81 22.57 -5.59 -7.87
C GLU A 81 21.98 -5.87 -9.26
N VAL A 82 20.67 -5.65 -9.41
CA VAL A 82 19.94 -5.68 -10.67
C VAL A 82 19.18 -4.36 -10.78
N PRO A 83 19.60 -3.43 -11.66
CA PRO A 83 19.09 -2.07 -11.69
C PRO A 83 17.56 -1.98 -11.68
N GLY A 84 17.01 -1.39 -10.61
CA GLY A 84 15.56 -1.17 -10.47
C GLY A 84 14.76 -2.38 -9.95
N ILE A 85 15.41 -3.49 -9.60
CA ILE A 85 14.80 -4.70 -9.00
C ILE A 85 15.48 -5.03 -7.68
N VAL A 86 16.77 -5.39 -7.73
CA VAL A 86 17.61 -5.71 -6.58
C VAL A 86 18.56 -4.55 -6.37
N GLU A 87 18.41 -3.89 -5.24
CA GLU A 87 19.26 -2.78 -4.82
C GLU A 87 20.37 -3.28 -3.89
N LYS A 88 21.05 -2.35 -3.20
CA LYS A 88 22.41 -2.55 -2.66
C LYS A 88 22.55 -3.40 -1.39
N PHE A 89 21.46 -3.69 -0.69
CA PHE A 89 21.52 -4.10 0.73
C PHE A 89 20.99 -5.51 1.00
N GLU A 90 21.04 -6.39 0.00
CA GLU A 90 20.68 -7.80 0.15
C GLU A 90 21.79 -8.63 0.82
N LEU A 91 21.49 -9.89 1.14
CA LEU A 91 22.42 -10.86 1.70
C LEU A 91 22.60 -12.10 0.83
N GLY A 92 23.78 -12.69 0.94
CA GLY A 92 24.00 -14.09 0.58
C GLY A 92 24.14 -14.34 -0.91
N LYS A 93 24.14 -15.62 -1.26
CA LYS A 93 24.28 -16.08 -2.64
C LYS A 93 22.90 -16.33 -3.24
N ARG A 94 22.73 -15.84 -4.47
CA ARG A 94 21.51 -16.07 -5.25
C ARG A 94 21.30 -17.57 -5.50
N ASN A 95 20.05 -18.03 -5.40
CA ASN A 95 19.62 -19.36 -5.81
C ASN A 95 18.72 -19.28 -7.07
N GLU A 96 18.37 -20.44 -7.62
CA GLU A 96 17.56 -20.55 -8.84
C GLU A 96 16.16 -19.93 -8.69
N ALA A 97 15.52 -20.09 -7.54
CA ALA A 97 14.26 -19.38 -7.22
C ALA A 97 14.45 -17.86 -7.17
N GLY A 98 15.62 -17.39 -6.74
CA GLY A 98 16.01 -15.98 -6.78
C GLY A 98 16.13 -15.43 -8.20
N ASP A 99 16.66 -16.21 -9.14
CA ASP A 99 16.68 -15.82 -10.56
C ASP A 99 15.26 -15.72 -11.12
N ARG A 100 14.39 -16.71 -10.87
CA ARG A 100 12.97 -16.67 -11.28
C ARG A 100 12.22 -15.47 -10.69
N LEU A 101 12.45 -15.14 -9.41
CA LEU A 101 11.87 -13.97 -8.77
C LEU A 101 12.33 -12.65 -9.44
N ILE A 102 13.60 -12.55 -9.81
CA ILE A 102 14.12 -11.36 -10.49
C ILE A 102 13.51 -11.23 -11.88
N GLU A 103 13.40 -12.32 -12.63
CA GLU A 103 12.72 -12.34 -13.94
C GLU A 103 11.26 -11.89 -13.82
N PHE A 104 10.51 -12.47 -12.88
CA PHE A 104 9.15 -12.04 -12.59
C PHE A 104 9.05 -10.55 -12.24
N CYS A 105 9.99 -10.03 -11.44
CA CYS A 105 10.03 -8.61 -11.11
C CYS A 105 10.36 -7.72 -12.32
N GLN A 106 11.21 -8.20 -13.22
CA GLN A 106 11.56 -7.49 -14.45
C GLN A 106 10.34 -7.34 -15.34
N ASP A 107 9.60 -8.42 -15.58
CA ASP A 107 8.42 -8.43 -16.44
C ASP A 107 7.29 -7.56 -15.88
N ASN A 108 7.07 -7.65 -14.56
CA ASN A 108 6.00 -6.93 -13.88
C ASN A 108 6.41 -5.54 -13.36
N HIS A 109 7.62 -5.07 -13.68
CA HIS A 109 8.13 -3.77 -13.24
C HIS A 109 8.06 -3.57 -11.72
N MET A 110 8.44 -4.61 -10.97
CA MET A 110 8.46 -4.64 -9.51
C MET A 110 9.87 -4.37 -8.97
N VAL A 111 9.93 -3.90 -7.73
CA VAL A 111 11.18 -3.73 -6.97
C VAL A 111 11.10 -4.55 -5.69
N ILE A 112 12.20 -5.23 -5.34
CA ILE A 112 12.34 -5.98 -4.10
C ILE A 112 12.71 -5.01 -3.00
N THR A 113 11.74 -4.60 -2.20
CA THR A 113 11.90 -3.42 -1.33
C THR A 113 12.82 -3.65 -0.14
N ASN A 114 13.04 -4.91 0.26
CA ASN A 114 14.01 -5.31 1.29
C ASN A 114 15.43 -4.82 0.96
N THR A 115 15.80 -4.89 -0.32
CA THR A 115 17.13 -4.55 -0.83
C THR A 115 17.42 -3.04 -0.81
N CYS A 116 16.38 -2.20 -0.67
CA CYS A 116 16.45 -0.75 -0.86
C CYS A 116 17.08 0.02 0.31
N PHE A 117 17.13 -0.57 1.51
CA PHE A 117 17.52 0.14 2.72
C PHE A 117 18.63 -0.58 3.48
N LYS A 118 19.65 0.17 3.89
CA LYS A 118 20.69 -0.36 4.78
C LYS A 118 20.08 -0.68 6.14
N GLN A 119 20.16 -1.95 6.56
CA GLN A 119 19.76 -2.40 7.90
C GLN A 119 20.94 -3.07 8.62
N PRO A 120 20.92 -3.13 9.96
CA PRO A 120 21.83 -3.99 10.71
C PRO A 120 21.60 -5.46 10.31
N LYS A 121 22.67 -6.28 10.25
CA LYS A 121 22.61 -7.70 9.86
C LYS A 121 21.51 -8.48 10.58
N ARG A 122 21.27 -8.19 11.87
CA ARG A 122 20.22 -8.85 12.65
C ARG A 122 18.79 -8.61 12.16
N ARG A 123 18.55 -7.63 11.30
CA ARG A 123 17.22 -7.24 10.78
C ARG A 123 17.01 -7.56 9.30
N LEU A 124 17.94 -8.30 8.71
CA LEU A 124 17.92 -8.67 7.29
C LEU A 124 17.35 -10.07 7.08
N TYR A 125 17.73 -11.03 7.93
CA TYR A 125 17.17 -12.38 7.86
C TYR A 125 15.68 -12.37 8.25
N THR A 126 14.93 -13.21 7.56
CA THR A 126 13.47 -13.40 7.73
C THR A 126 13.12 -14.82 8.14
N TRP A 127 14.05 -15.76 8.03
CA TRP A 127 13.86 -17.15 8.42
C TRP A 127 15.12 -17.69 9.10
N THR A 128 14.91 -18.59 10.07
CA THR A 128 15.98 -19.30 10.80
C THR A 128 15.70 -20.79 10.73
N THR A 129 16.72 -21.61 10.44
CA THR A 129 16.54 -23.08 10.46
C THR A 129 16.03 -23.55 11.83
N PRO A 130 15.26 -24.67 11.89
CA PRO A 130 14.76 -25.19 13.18
C PRO A 130 15.85 -25.48 14.22
N ASN A 131 17.07 -25.80 13.78
CA ASN A 131 18.23 -26.01 14.66
C ASN A 131 18.99 -24.72 15.02
N GLY A 132 18.56 -23.56 14.53
CA GLY A 132 19.14 -22.24 14.81
C GLY A 132 20.47 -21.93 14.11
N GLN A 133 20.99 -22.84 13.27
CA GLN A 133 22.33 -22.74 12.70
C GLN A 133 22.43 -21.79 11.51
N HIS A 134 21.40 -21.72 10.67
CA HIS A 134 21.38 -20.91 9.46
C HIS A 134 20.24 -19.92 9.48
N ARG A 135 20.46 -18.78 8.81
CA ARG A 135 19.48 -17.72 8.68
C ARG A 135 19.51 -17.22 7.26
N ASP A 136 18.33 -17.07 6.69
CA ASP A 136 18.16 -16.63 5.31
C ASP A 136 17.13 -15.51 5.22
N GLN A 137 17.15 -14.83 4.09
CA GLN A 137 16.15 -13.85 3.70
C GLN A 137 15.36 -14.48 2.55
N ILE A 138 14.12 -14.88 2.84
CA ILE A 138 13.22 -15.54 1.89
C ILE A 138 11.84 -14.87 1.84
N ASP A 139 11.52 -14.05 2.84
CA ASP A 139 10.32 -13.22 2.86
C ASP A 139 10.61 -11.86 2.24
N TYR A 140 9.79 -11.46 1.28
CA TYR A 140 9.95 -10.19 0.58
C TYR A 140 8.67 -9.40 0.51
N ILE A 141 8.85 -8.08 0.49
CA ILE A 141 7.82 -7.12 0.10
C ILE A 141 8.22 -6.57 -1.25
N LEU A 142 7.44 -6.89 -2.28
CA LEU A 142 7.57 -6.31 -3.61
C LEU A 142 6.66 -5.10 -3.72
N CYS A 143 7.10 -4.09 -4.46
CA CYS A 143 6.30 -2.92 -4.79
C CYS A 143 6.44 -2.62 -6.28
N ASN A 144 5.39 -2.12 -6.91
CA ASN A 144 5.54 -1.60 -8.26
C ASN A 144 6.54 -0.43 -8.29
N ARG A 145 7.46 -0.44 -9.27
CA ARG A 145 8.63 0.47 -9.33
C ARG A 145 8.23 1.94 -9.29
N ARG A 146 7.07 2.29 -9.89
CA ARG A 146 6.47 3.63 -9.84
C ARG A 146 6.30 4.17 -8.42
N TRP A 147 6.00 3.31 -7.45
CA TRP A 147 5.74 3.68 -6.06
C TRP A 147 6.90 3.34 -5.13
N LYS A 148 8.08 2.97 -5.66
CA LYS A 148 9.31 2.72 -4.86
C LYS A 148 9.57 3.84 -3.85
N SER A 149 9.42 5.10 -4.27
CA SER A 149 9.66 6.28 -3.41
C SER A 149 8.65 6.43 -2.26
N SER A 150 7.51 5.74 -2.31
CA SER A 150 6.53 5.69 -1.22
C SER A 150 6.94 4.74 -0.09
N ILE A 151 7.79 3.74 -0.35
CA ILE A 151 8.38 2.91 0.70
C ILE A 151 9.45 3.73 1.43
N LYS A 152 9.40 3.74 2.77
CA LYS A 152 10.30 4.53 3.64
C LYS A 152 11.28 3.70 4.44
N SER A 153 10.95 2.44 4.68
CA SER A 153 11.83 1.48 5.32
C SER A 153 11.23 0.10 5.19
N VAL A 154 12.08 -0.91 5.09
CA VAL A 154 11.73 -2.33 5.19
C VAL A 154 12.73 -2.99 6.12
N LYS A 155 12.26 -3.75 7.11
CA LYS A 155 13.11 -4.40 8.12
C LYS A 155 12.36 -5.50 8.85
N THR A 156 13.07 -6.53 9.29
CA THR A 156 12.50 -7.46 10.27
C THR A 156 12.50 -6.87 11.67
N ARG A 157 11.66 -7.43 12.55
CA ARG A 157 11.58 -7.07 13.97
C ARG A 157 11.98 -8.27 14.85
N PRO A 158 13.29 -8.55 14.98
CA PRO A 158 13.79 -9.60 15.87
C PRO A 158 13.27 -9.43 17.29
N GLY A 159 12.75 -10.51 17.87
CA GLY A 159 12.15 -10.53 19.20
C GLY A 159 10.67 -10.15 19.25
N ALA A 160 10.02 -9.92 18.11
CA ALA A 160 8.58 -10.07 17.99
C ALA A 160 8.28 -11.57 17.85
N ASP A 161 8.22 -12.26 18.98
CA ASP A 161 8.03 -13.71 19.01
C ASP A 161 6.61 -14.07 18.55
N CYS A 162 6.54 -14.80 17.44
CA CYS A 162 5.31 -15.33 16.87
C CYS A 162 5.22 -16.86 17.03
N GLY A 163 6.19 -17.50 17.70
CA GLY A 163 6.27 -18.97 17.77
C GLY A 163 6.59 -19.64 16.43
N THR A 164 7.21 -18.91 15.50
CA THR A 164 7.58 -19.37 14.15
C THR A 164 9.08 -19.30 13.95
N ASP A 165 9.58 -20.07 12.99
CA ASP A 165 10.94 -19.99 12.45
C ASP A 165 11.15 -18.75 11.55
N HIS A 166 10.05 -18.09 11.15
CA HIS A 166 10.07 -16.79 10.48
C HIS A 166 10.09 -15.59 11.45
N GLU A 167 10.69 -14.49 10.99
CA GLU A 167 10.73 -13.18 11.64
C GLU A 167 9.74 -12.22 10.99
N LEU A 168 9.06 -11.41 11.81
CA LEU A 168 8.10 -10.43 11.29
C LEU A 168 8.77 -9.37 10.41
N LEU A 169 8.45 -9.36 9.12
CA LEU A 169 8.90 -8.36 8.15
C LEU A 169 7.95 -7.16 8.09
N LEU A 170 8.48 -5.95 8.26
CA LEU A 170 7.71 -4.71 8.31
C LEU A 170 8.15 -3.74 7.22
N ALA A 171 7.18 -3.21 6.46
CA ALA A 171 7.38 -2.07 5.57
C ALA A 171 6.64 -0.83 6.08
N CYS A 172 7.30 0.33 6.00
CA CYS A 172 6.65 1.62 6.16
C CYS A 172 6.32 2.19 4.79
N PHE A 173 5.04 2.31 4.47
CA PHE A 173 4.55 2.82 3.20
C PHE A 173 3.83 4.17 3.37
N ARG A 174 4.21 5.17 2.58
CA ARG A 174 3.64 6.53 2.64
C ARG A 174 2.91 6.87 1.35
N ILE A 175 1.59 7.03 1.46
CA ILE A 175 0.71 7.50 0.38
C ILE A 175 0.35 8.96 0.64
N LYS A 176 0.44 9.81 -0.38
CA LYS A 176 -0.11 11.17 -0.33
C LYS A 176 -1.52 11.13 -0.91
N LEU A 177 -2.52 11.26 -0.06
CA LEU A 177 -3.92 11.39 -0.47
C LEU A 177 -4.23 12.87 -0.77
N LYS A 178 -5.01 13.15 -1.82
CA LYS A 178 -5.44 14.52 -2.14
C LYS A 178 -6.54 14.94 -1.16
N GLN A 179 -6.32 16.05 -0.44
CA GLN A 179 -7.34 16.67 0.41
C GLN A 179 -8.44 17.27 -0.47
N HIS A 180 -9.70 16.95 -0.19
CA HIS A 180 -10.82 17.66 -0.81
C HIS A 180 -10.95 19.04 -0.16
N GLN A 181 -10.74 20.11 -0.92
CA GLN A 181 -11.25 21.42 -0.51
C GLN A 181 -12.77 21.32 -0.62
N LYS A 182 -13.50 21.46 0.51
CA LYS A 182 -14.94 21.69 0.45
C LYS A 182 -15.15 22.86 -0.49
N SER A 183 -15.79 22.61 -1.63
CA SER A 183 -16.25 23.69 -2.48
C SER A 183 -17.16 24.58 -1.64
N THR A 184 -16.67 25.76 -1.27
CA THR A 184 -17.51 26.87 -0.79
C THR A 184 -18.19 27.56 -1.96
N GLN A 185 -18.48 26.85 -3.06
CA GLN A 185 -19.51 27.33 -3.98
C GLN A 185 -20.85 27.22 -3.26
N THR A 186 -21.21 28.27 -2.53
CA THR A 186 -22.61 28.65 -2.41
C THR A 186 -23.12 28.82 -3.83
N SER A 187 -23.74 27.79 -4.41
CA SER A 187 -24.56 27.95 -5.60
C SER A 187 -25.56 29.05 -5.26
N LYS A 188 -25.43 30.24 -5.88
CA LYS A 188 -26.47 31.25 -5.76
C LYS A 188 -27.75 30.57 -6.26
N PRO A 189 -28.81 30.48 -5.46
CA PRO A 189 -30.05 29.86 -5.92
C PRO A 189 -30.49 30.59 -7.19
N ASP A 190 -30.78 29.84 -8.24
CA ASP A 190 -31.26 30.42 -9.50
C ASP A 190 -32.65 31.02 -9.25
N LEU A 191 -32.73 32.35 -9.29
CA LEU A 191 -33.96 33.10 -9.04
C LEU A 191 -34.76 33.36 -10.32
N GLN A 192 -34.28 32.90 -11.48
CA GLN A 192 -34.87 33.22 -12.77
C GLN A 192 -36.22 32.50 -12.99
N ASN A 193 -36.38 31.30 -12.43
CA ASN A 193 -37.58 30.47 -12.60
C ASN A 193 -38.59 30.51 -11.43
N ILE A 194 -38.50 31.50 -10.54
CA ILE A 194 -39.44 31.61 -9.40
C ILE A 194 -40.72 32.33 -9.84
N PRO A 195 -41.91 31.72 -9.65
CA PRO A 195 -43.18 32.40 -9.94
C PRO A 195 -43.30 33.72 -9.16
N TYR A 196 -43.85 34.76 -9.82
CA TYR A 196 -43.86 36.13 -9.28
C TYR A 196 -44.41 36.22 -7.84
N LYS A 197 -45.49 35.47 -7.53
CA LYS A 197 -46.10 35.41 -6.19
C LYS A 197 -45.15 34.98 -5.07
N TYR A 198 -44.07 34.25 -5.37
CA TYR A 198 -43.11 33.75 -4.38
C TYR A 198 -41.80 34.54 -4.35
N LYS A 199 -41.56 35.42 -5.33
CA LYS A 199 -40.27 36.09 -5.53
C LYS A 199 -39.86 36.98 -4.35
N VAL A 200 -40.84 37.65 -3.72
CA VAL A 200 -40.60 38.53 -2.56
C VAL A 200 -40.30 37.72 -1.30
N ALA A 201 -41.06 36.66 -1.03
CA ALA A 201 -40.87 35.81 0.13
C ALA A 201 -39.51 35.10 0.10
N VAL A 202 -39.13 34.54 -1.06
CA VAL A 202 -37.85 33.86 -1.25
C VAL A 202 -36.67 34.84 -1.10
N LYS A 203 -36.76 36.05 -1.66
CA LYS A 203 -35.72 37.09 -1.47
C LYS A 203 -35.54 37.47 0.01
N LYS A 204 -36.62 37.54 0.79
CA LYS A 204 -36.57 37.87 2.22
C LYS A 204 -35.94 36.75 3.04
N GLN A 205 -36.25 35.48 2.74
CA GLN A 205 -35.61 34.32 3.36
C GLN A 205 -34.11 34.23 3.05
N ILE A 206 -33.70 34.45 1.80
CA ILE A 206 -32.29 34.44 1.41
C ILE A 206 -31.51 35.55 2.15
N ARG A 207 -32.06 36.76 2.24
CA ARG A 207 -31.42 37.86 3.00
C ARG A 207 -31.24 37.50 4.48
N ARG A 208 -32.24 36.89 5.11
CA ARG A 208 -32.14 36.42 6.51
C ARG A 208 -31.05 35.36 6.66
N ALA A 209 -31.04 34.35 5.80
CA ALA A 209 -30.03 33.29 5.83
C ALA A 209 -28.60 33.86 5.63
N GLN A 210 -28.42 34.86 4.76
CA GLN A 210 -27.13 35.53 4.56
C GLN A 210 -26.68 36.35 5.79
N SER A 211 -27.60 37.06 6.45
CA SER A 211 -27.30 37.78 7.70
C SER A 211 -26.97 36.84 8.85
N ASP A 212 -27.69 35.72 8.98
CA ASP A 212 -27.43 34.71 10.00
C ASP A 212 -26.09 34.01 9.79
N TRP A 213 -25.72 33.74 8.53
CA TRP A 213 -24.42 33.15 8.17
C TRP A 213 -23.25 34.10 8.46
N GLN A 214 -23.41 35.41 8.22
CA GLN A 214 -22.40 36.41 8.61
C GLN A 214 -22.26 36.56 10.13
N ARG A 215 -23.35 36.36 10.88
CA ARG A 215 -23.36 36.46 12.35
C ARG A 215 -22.72 35.25 13.02
N THR A 216 -22.95 34.04 12.48
CA THR A 216 -22.43 32.78 13.03
C THR A 216 -21.05 32.43 12.50
N GLY A 217 -20.73 32.74 11.25
CA GLY A 217 -19.43 32.45 10.63
C GLY A 217 -18.26 33.24 11.22
N ARG A 218 -18.49 34.42 11.82
CA ARG A 218 -17.45 35.20 12.53
C ARG A 218 -17.04 34.61 13.87
N ILE A 219 -17.87 33.77 14.49
CA ILE A 219 -17.59 33.19 15.83
C ILE A 219 -16.56 32.05 15.71
N MET A 220 -16.53 31.35 14.58
CA MET A 220 -15.63 30.21 14.36
C MET A 220 -14.20 30.60 13.93
N ALA A 221 -13.95 31.87 13.57
CA ALA A 221 -12.66 32.34 13.06
C ALA A 221 -11.76 33.02 14.13
N ARG A 222 -12.18 33.05 15.40
CA ARG A 222 -11.44 33.74 16.49
C ARG A 222 -10.87 32.82 17.57
N ASN A 223 -11.07 31.50 17.48
CA ASN A 223 -10.57 30.52 18.45
C ASN A 223 -9.67 29.44 17.80
N THR A 224 -8.68 29.86 17.00
CA THR A 224 -7.52 29.05 16.62
C THR A 224 -6.29 29.93 16.57
#